data_AF-A0A7I7JX67-F1
#
_entry.id   AF-A0A7I7JX67-F1
#
_cell.length_a   1.000
_cell.length_b   1.000
_cell.length_c   1.000
_cell.angle_alpha   90.00
_cell.angle_beta   90.00
_cell.angle_gamma   90.00
#
_symmetry.space_group_name_H-M   'P 1'
#
loop_
_entity.id
_entity.type
_entity.pdbx_description
1 polymer ?
#
loop_
_entity_poly.entity_id
_entity_poly.type
_entity_poly.pdbx_seq_one_letter_code
_entity_poly.pdbx_strand_id
1 'polypeptide(L)'
;MSEVRLPRRGTIVAWTTQGFPPGPPYLGPTGKDFVPFGVGLVELRDGDEPVIRVEGRLTENDPAKLQFGQEVELTMVPFTKGDDGAEIVTFAFAPVGN
;
A
#
# COMPACT_ATOMS: atom_id res chain seq x y z
N MET A 1 20.66 -6.92 -17.40
CA MET A 1 19.36 -6.99 -16.70
C MET A 1 18.41 -6.13 -17.49
N SER A 2 17.30 -6.66 -17.99
CA SER A 2 16.29 -5.86 -18.71
C SER A 2 15.20 -5.40 -17.74
N GLU A 3 14.72 -4.17 -17.91
CA GLU A 3 13.61 -3.62 -17.13
C GLU A 3 12.28 -4.26 -17.56
N VAL A 4 11.38 -4.50 -16.60
CA VAL A 4 10.04 -5.05 -16.83
C VAL A 4 9.03 -4.14 -16.13
N ARG A 5 8.00 -3.70 -16.87
CA ARG A 5 6.88 -2.94 -16.29
C ARG A 5 5.88 -3.90 -15.69
N LEU A 6 5.63 -3.77 -14.40
CA LEU A 6 4.65 -4.58 -13.69
C LEU A 6 3.22 -4.06 -13.93
N PRO A 7 2.20 -4.94 -13.89
CA PRO A 7 0.81 -4.52 -13.85
C PRO A 7 0.54 -3.63 -12.62
N ARG A 8 -0.44 -2.73 -12.75
CA ARG A 8 -0.82 -1.82 -11.66
C ARG A 8 -2.00 -2.33 -10.84
N ARG A 9 -2.77 -3.28 -11.37
CA ARG A 9 -3.95 -3.85 -10.73
C ARG A 9 -3.66 -5.24 -10.20
N GLY A 10 -4.35 -5.58 -9.12
CA GLY A 10 -4.22 -6.87 -8.48
C GLY A 10 -5.32 -7.12 -7.47
N THR A 11 -5.23 -8.24 -6.77
CA THR A 11 -6.18 -8.65 -5.74
C THR A 11 -5.49 -8.84 -4.39
N ILE A 12 -6.19 -8.48 -3.31
CA ILE A 12 -5.68 -8.69 -1.94
C ILE A 12 -5.67 -10.19 -1.61
N VAL A 13 -4.49 -10.76 -1.36
CA VAL A 13 -4.31 -12.15 -0.93
C VAL A 13 -4.36 -12.26 0.59
N ALA A 14 -3.74 -11.30 1.28
CA ALA A 14 -3.75 -11.19 2.72
C ALA A 14 -3.68 -9.71 3.12
N TRP A 15 -4.23 -9.37 4.29
CA TRP A 15 -4.16 -8.01 4.81
C TRP A 15 -4.10 -8.00 6.33
N THR A 16 -3.58 -6.89 6.86
CA THR A 16 -3.58 -6.57 8.29
C THR A 16 -3.66 -5.05 8.45
N THR A 17 -3.80 -4.58 9.69
CA THR A 17 -3.80 -3.15 10.02
C THR A 17 -2.59 -2.82 10.89
N GLN A 18 -1.81 -1.82 10.50
CA GLN A 18 -0.75 -1.28 11.33
C GLN A 18 -1.36 -0.27 12.32
N GLY A 19 -1.66 -0.73 13.54
CA GLY A 19 -2.33 0.08 14.57
C GLY A 19 -1.41 1.03 15.35
N PHE A 20 -0.10 0.94 15.16
CA PHE A 20 0.92 1.73 15.87
C PHE A 20 2.09 2.04 14.93
N PRO A 21 2.89 3.10 15.17
CA PRO A 21 3.99 3.44 14.29
C PRO A 21 5.05 2.32 14.22
N PRO A 22 5.62 2.03 13.03
CA PRO A 22 6.74 1.10 12.91
C PRO A 22 7.93 1.50 13.80
N GLY A 23 8.74 0.51 14.16
CA GLY A 23 9.96 0.74 14.94
C GLY A 23 11.00 1.56 14.15
N PRO A 24 11.97 2.20 14.83
CA PRO A 24 13.06 2.91 14.17
C PRO A 24 13.89 1.99 13.25
N PRO A 25 14.34 2.46 12.06
CA PRO A 25 14.18 3.82 11.53
C PRO A 25 12.90 3.99 10.68
N TYR A 26 11.87 4.60 11.25
CA TYR A 26 10.64 4.98 10.55
C TYR A 26 10.62 6.49 10.30
N LEU A 27 10.54 6.89 9.04
CA LEU A 27 10.59 8.30 8.62
C LEU A 27 9.21 8.98 8.58
N GLY A 28 8.13 8.21 8.77
CA GLY A 28 6.77 8.74 8.72
C GLY A 28 6.30 9.32 10.07
N PRO A 29 5.06 9.85 10.11
CA PRO A 29 4.48 10.44 11.32
C PRO A 29 4.41 9.45 12.50
N THR A 30 4.77 9.91 13.69
CA THR A 30 4.72 9.13 14.94
C THR A 30 3.95 9.87 16.02
N GLY A 31 3.71 9.24 17.18
CA GLY A 31 3.02 9.88 18.29
C GLY A 31 1.58 10.27 17.95
N LYS A 32 1.22 11.54 18.19
CA LYS A 32 -0.15 12.05 17.96
C LYS A 32 -0.50 12.21 16.48
N ASP A 33 0.50 12.31 15.62
CA ASP A 33 0.32 12.49 14.18
C ASP A 33 0.25 11.15 13.42
N PHE A 34 0.45 10.04 14.14
CA PHE A 34 0.32 8.70 13.55
C PHE A 34 -1.15 8.37 13.29
N VAL A 35 -1.43 8.01 12.03
CA VAL A 35 -2.73 7.48 11.61
C VAL A 35 -2.54 6.02 11.21
N PRO A 36 -3.31 5.07 11.78
CA PRO A 36 -3.26 3.67 11.36
C PRO A 36 -3.53 3.50 9.86
N PHE A 37 -2.88 2.52 9.25
CA PHE A 37 -3.05 2.22 7.83
C PHE A 37 -3.16 0.70 7.60
N GLY A 38 -3.81 0.31 6.51
CA GLY A 38 -3.83 -1.08 6.08
C GLY A 38 -2.51 -1.48 5.44
N VAL A 39 -2.15 -2.75 5.57
CA VAL A 39 -1.03 -3.39 4.87
C VAL A 39 -1.58 -4.61 4.16
N GLY A 40 -1.28 -4.75 2.88
CA GLY A 40 -1.79 -5.83 2.05
C GLY A 40 -0.67 -6.52 1.28
N LEU A 41 -0.81 -7.83 1.15
CA LEU A 41 -0.10 -8.62 0.14
C LEU A 41 -1.00 -8.69 -1.10
N VAL A 42 -0.62 -7.94 -2.14
CA VAL A 42 -1.40 -7.81 -3.38
C VAL A 42 -0.77 -8.66 -4.47
N GLU A 43 -1.55 -9.55 -5.08
CA GLU A 43 -1.15 -10.30 -6.26
C GLU A 43 -1.45 -9.48 -7.52
N LEU A 44 -0.40 -8.97 -8.16
CA LEU A 44 -0.50 -8.25 -9.43
C LEU A 44 -0.68 -9.25 -10.56
N ARG A 45 -1.64 -8.99 -11.44
CA ARG A 45 -2.04 -9.89 -12.53
C ARG A 45 -1.93 -9.19 -13.87
N ASP A 46 -1.56 -9.93 -14.90
CA ASP A 46 -1.67 -9.51 -16.30
C ASP A 46 -2.75 -10.35 -16.97
N GLY A 47 -3.95 -9.77 -17.13
CA GLY A 47 -5.16 -10.53 -17.39
C GLY A 47 -5.45 -11.52 -16.27
N ASP A 48 -5.51 -12.81 -16.59
CA ASP A 48 -5.79 -13.87 -15.62
C ASP A 48 -4.54 -14.49 -14.97
N GLU A 49 -3.34 -14.14 -15.45
CA GLU A 49 -2.10 -14.77 -14.99
C GLU A 49 -1.47 -13.97 -13.83
N PRO A 50 -1.13 -14.61 -12.69
CA PRO A 50 -0.42 -13.95 -11.60
C PRO A 50 1.03 -13.67 -12.00
N VAL A 51 1.49 -12.43 -11.79
CA VAL A 51 2.85 -12.00 -12.13
C VAL A 51 3.75 -12.01 -10.89
N ILE A 52 3.33 -11.33 -9.82
CA ILE A 52 4.10 -11.17 -8.58
C ILE A 52 3.18 -10.78 -7.42
N ARG A 53 3.61 -11.07 -6.19
CA ARG A 53 2.97 -10.53 -4.98
C ARG A 53 3.81 -9.42 -4.38
N VAL A 54 3.18 -8.31 -4.09
CA VAL A 54 3.81 -7.12 -3.50
C VAL A 54 3.16 -6.84 -2.16
N GLU A 55 3.98 -6.75 -1.11
CA GLU A 55 3.54 -6.24 0.18
C GLU A 55 3.61 -4.71 0.16
N GLY A 56 2.52 -4.04 0.53
CA GLY A 56 2.45 -2.58 0.46
C GLY A 56 1.31 -2.01 1.30
N ARG A 57 1.27 -0.67 1.37
CA ARG A 57 0.18 0.04 2.06
C ARG A 57 -1.13 -0.11 1.30
N LEU A 58 -2.22 -0.20 2.05
CA LEU A 58 -3.58 -0.01 1.56
C LEU A 58 -4.05 1.39 1.95
N THR A 59 -4.80 2.03 1.06
CA THR A 59 -5.45 3.34 1.36
C THR A 59 -6.66 3.20 2.28
N GLU A 60 -7.20 1.98 2.39
CA GLU A 60 -8.24 1.61 3.35
C GLU A 60 -7.63 0.81 4.51
N ASN A 61 -8.11 1.06 5.72
CA ASN A 61 -7.63 0.43 6.96
C ASN A 61 -8.76 -0.07 7.86
N ASP A 62 -10.03 0.15 7.51
CA ASP A 62 -11.20 -0.40 8.18
C ASP A 62 -11.33 -1.91 7.85
N PRO A 63 -11.16 -2.80 8.86
CA PRO A 63 -11.32 -4.24 8.67
C PRO A 63 -12.67 -4.65 8.07
N ALA A 64 -13.73 -3.84 8.27
CA ALA A 64 -15.05 -4.14 7.74
C ALA A 64 -15.18 -3.89 6.22
N LYS A 65 -14.25 -3.12 5.64
CA LYS A 65 -14.23 -2.78 4.21
C LYS A 65 -13.16 -3.54 3.42
N LEU A 66 -12.21 -4.17 4.11
CA LEU A 66 -11.16 -4.98 3.49
C LEU A 66 -11.62 -6.41 3.30
N GLN A 67 -11.45 -6.93 2.08
CA GLN A 67 -11.89 -8.28 1.72
C GLN A 67 -10.78 -9.05 1.00
N PHE A 68 -10.70 -10.36 1.24
CA PHE A 68 -9.85 -11.23 0.43
C PHE A 68 -10.37 -11.28 -1.00
N GLY A 69 -9.48 -11.21 -1.98
CA GLY A 69 -9.83 -11.15 -3.40
C GLY A 69 -10.29 -9.77 -3.88
N GLN A 70 -10.39 -8.76 -3.01
CA GLN A 70 -10.77 -7.40 -3.40
C GLN A 70 -9.79 -6.83 -4.44
N GLU A 71 -10.33 -6.26 -5.51
CA GLU A 71 -9.54 -5.59 -6.53
C GLU A 71 -8.99 -4.27 -6.01
N VAL A 72 -7.71 -4.05 -6.26
CA VAL A 72 -7.00 -2.82 -5.91
C VAL A 72 -6.08 -2.37 -7.05
N GLU A 73 -5.78 -1.08 -7.08
CA GLU A 73 -4.89 -0.46 -8.05
C GLU A 73 -3.79 0.36 -7.38
N LEU A 74 -2.57 0.29 -7.94
CA LEU A 74 -1.40 1.04 -7.52
C LEU A 74 -1.65 2.55 -7.62
N THR A 75 -1.42 3.23 -6.51
CA THR A 75 -1.46 4.69 -6.37
C THR A 75 -0.24 5.20 -5.59
N MET A 76 -0.09 6.52 -5.50
CA MET A 76 0.93 7.19 -4.71
C MET A 76 0.26 7.99 -3.59
N VAL A 77 0.80 7.93 -2.38
CA VAL A 77 0.31 8.67 -1.20
C VAL A 77 1.43 9.45 -0.54
N PRO A 78 1.15 10.61 0.08
CA PRO A 78 2.12 11.30 0.90
C PRO A 78 2.63 10.39 2.04
N PHE A 79 3.94 10.41 2.27
CA PHE A 79 4.57 9.64 3.33
C PHE A 79 5.13 10.53 4.43
N THR A 80 5.97 11.49 4.08
CA THR A 80 6.60 12.44 5.01
C THR A 80 7.16 13.64 4.24
N LYS A 81 7.86 14.55 4.93
CA LYS A 81 8.65 15.62 4.29
C LYS A 81 10.15 15.34 4.44
N GLY A 82 10.91 15.64 3.39
CA GLY A 82 12.37 15.63 3.43
C GLY A 82 12.93 16.84 4.18
N ASP A 83 14.25 16.84 4.38
CA ASP A 83 14.97 17.89 5.12
C ASP A 83 14.88 19.27 4.46
N ASP A 84 14.69 19.31 3.14
CA ASP A 84 14.45 20.52 2.34
C ASP A 84 12.97 20.96 2.31
N GLY A 85 12.10 20.22 3.01
CA GLY A 85 10.66 20.44 3.03
C GLY A 85 9.90 19.82 1.85
N ALA A 86 10.57 19.13 0.93
CA ALA A 86 9.92 18.46 -0.20
C ALA A 86 9.03 17.30 0.29
N GLU A 87 7.89 17.10 -0.37
CA GLU A 87 7.02 15.96 -0.06
C GLU A 87 7.64 14.66 -0.57
N ILE A 88 7.82 13.71 0.35
CA ILE A 88 8.20 12.34 0.03
C ILE A 88 6.90 11.54 -0.11
N VAL A 89 6.71 10.92 -1.26
CA VAL A 89 5.59 10.03 -1.54
C VAL A 89 6.02 8.57 -1.46
N THR A 90 5.07 7.69 -1.14
CA THR A 90 5.25 6.23 -1.21
C THR A 90 4.12 5.62 -2.03
N PHE A 91 4.33 4.37 -2.47
CA PHE A 91 3.28 3.64 -3.17
C PHE A 91 2.27 3.05 -2.18
N ALA A 92 1.04 2.90 -2.65
CA ALA A 92 -0.03 2.21 -1.95
C ALA A 92 -0.98 1.55 -2.95
N PHE A 93 -1.93 0.76 -2.46
CA PHE A 93 -3.01 0.18 -3.25
C PHE A 93 -4.35 0.71 -2.77
N ALA A 94 -5.20 1.11 -3.72
CA ALA A 94 -6.55 1.60 -3.46
C ALA A 94 -7.61 0.67 -4.05
N PRO A 95 -8.72 0.40 -3.33
CA PRO A 95 -9.86 -0.34 -3.88
C PRO A 95 -10.32 0.20 -5.22
N VAL A 96 -10.59 -0.68 -6.18
CA VAL A 96 -11.18 -0.33 -7.47
C VAL A 96 -12.71 -0.32 -7.34
N GLY A 97 -13.35 0.81 -7.62
CA GLY A 97 -14.80 0.97 -7.55
C GLY A 97 -15.28 1.52 -6.19
N ASN A 98 -15.75 2.75 -6.21
CA ASN A 98 -16.57 3.39 -5.18
C ASN A 98 -17.97 3.63 -5.76
#